data_AF-A0A379V2B2-F1
#
_entry.id   AF-A0A379V2B2-F1
#
_cell.length_a   1.000
_cell.length_b   1.000
_cell.length_c   1.000
_cell.angle_alpha   90.00
_cell.angle_beta   90.00
_cell.angle_gamma   90.00
#
_symmetry.space_group_name_H-M   'P 1'
#
loop_
_entity.id
_entity.type
_entity.pdbx_description
1 polymer ?
#
loop_
_entity_poly.entity_id
_entity_poly.type
_entity_poly.pdbx_seq_one_letter_code
_entity_poly.pdbx_strand_id
1 'polypeptide(L)'
;MTRLLYSPEWLETQQQFKKRMAESGLETRFDDVGNLYGRLCGTQFPEQVILSGSHIDTVVNGGNLDGQFGALAAWLALDWLKATYGAPLRTVEVVSMAEEEGSRFPYVFWGSKNIFWPGES
;
A
#
# COMPACT_ATOMS: atom_id res chain seq x y z
N MET A 1 0.08 6.95 -18.05
CA MET A 1 0.78 7.71 -16.98
C MET A 1 2.23 7.27 -16.95
N THR A 2 3.15 8.15 -16.56
CA THR A 2 4.56 7.81 -16.34
C THR A 2 4.90 8.19 -14.91
N ARG A 3 4.81 7.23 -14.00
CA ARG A 3 5.17 7.39 -12.59
C ARG A 3 6.29 6.41 -12.26
N LEU A 4 7.53 6.93 -12.27
CA LEU A 4 8.72 6.15 -11.98
C LEU A 4 9.01 6.16 -10.47
N LEU A 5 9.60 5.09 -9.94
CA LEU A 5 10.01 4.99 -8.54
C LEU A 5 10.76 6.22 -8.05
N TYR A 6 10.36 6.80 -6.91
CA TYR A 6 10.99 7.99 -6.31
C TYR A 6 11.04 9.23 -7.20
N SER A 7 10.21 9.31 -8.24
CA SER A 7 9.98 10.58 -8.93
C SER A 7 9.14 11.52 -8.04
N PRO A 8 9.16 12.84 -8.29
CA PRO A 8 8.27 13.78 -7.60
C PRO A 8 6.79 13.36 -7.67
N GLU A 9 6.36 12.80 -8.79
CA GLU A 9 4.99 12.34 -9.03
C GLU A 9 4.65 11.08 -8.21
N TRP A 10 5.62 10.18 -8.01
CA TRP A 10 5.47 9.04 -7.12
C TRP A 10 5.30 9.49 -5.67
N LEU A 11 6.15 10.42 -5.23
CA LEU A 11 6.11 10.95 -3.87
C LEU A 11 4.77 11.66 -3.59
N GLU A 12 4.34 12.53 -4.51
CA GLU A 12 3.06 13.23 -4.40
C GLU A 12 1.89 12.24 -4.33
N THR A 13 1.90 11.19 -5.16
CA THR A 13 0.85 10.17 -5.15
C THR A 13 0.79 9.45 -3.81
N GLN A 14 1.92 8.98 -3.30
CA GLN A 14 1.98 8.28 -2.01
C GLN A 14 1.56 9.18 -0.86
N GLN A 15 1.96 10.45 -0.86
CA GLN A 15 1.56 11.42 0.17
C GLN A 15 0.06 11.72 0.14
N GLN A 16 -0.52 11.92 -1.05
CA GLN A 16 -1.96 12.14 -1.21
C GLN A 16 -2.75 10.91 -0.78
N PHE A 17 -2.29 9.72 -1.13
CA PHE A 17 -2.95 8.49 -0.74
C PHE A 17 -2.87 8.25 0.78
N LYS A 18 -1.71 8.51 1.39
CA LYS A 18 -1.54 8.50 2.85
C LYS A 18 -2.53 9.45 3.52
N LYS A 19 -2.62 10.69 3.03
CA LYS A 19 -3.53 11.70 3.58
C LYS A 19 -4.98 11.20 3.56
N ARG A 20 -5.45 10.67 2.43
CA ARG A 20 -6.82 10.16 2.29
C ARG A 20 -7.11 8.97 3.22
N MET A 21 -6.17 8.04 3.35
CA MET A 21 -6.31 6.92 4.29
C MET A 21 -6.36 7.40 5.75
N ALA A 22 -5.53 8.38 6.11
CA ALA A 22 -5.53 8.96 7.45
C ALA A 22 -6.83 9.73 7.74
N GLU A 23 -7.33 10.50 6.77
CA GLU A 23 -8.62 11.21 6.86
C GLU A 23 -9.80 10.25 7.00
N SER A 24 -9.71 9.04 6.43
CA SER A 24 -10.71 8.00 6.64
C SER A 24 -10.55 7.28 7.99
N GLY A 25 -9.57 7.66 8.82
CA GLY A 25 -9.38 7.10 10.17
C GLY A 25 -8.53 5.83 10.21
N LEU A 26 -7.74 5.56 9.18
CA LEU A 26 -6.71 4.52 9.21
C LEU A 26 -5.40 5.05 9.80
N GLU A 27 -4.70 4.22 10.55
CA GLU A 27 -3.34 4.53 10.99
C GLU A 27 -2.38 4.31 9.82
N THR A 28 -1.68 5.36 9.38
CA THR A 28 -0.83 5.28 8.17
C THR A 28 0.65 5.37 8.50
N ARG A 29 1.44 4.53 7.85
CA ARG A 29 2.91 4.49 8.01
C ARG A 29 3.61 4.23 6.69
N PHE A 30 4.83 4.73 6.57
CA PHE A 30 5.77 4.26 5.55
C PHE A 30 6.76 3.31 6.22
N ASP A 31 7.26 2.32 5.50
CA ASP A 31 8.47 1.59 5.90
C ASP A 31 9.73 2.25 5.34
N ASP A 32 10.89 1.68 5.67
CA ASP A 32 12.21 2.21 5.29
C ASP A 32 12.46 2.21 3.77
N VAL A 33 11.65 1.46 3.00
CA VAL A 33 11.76 1.38 1.53
C VAL A 33 10.66 2.17 0.80
N GLY A 34 9.74 2.80 1.53
CA GLY A 34 8.70 3.66 0.98
C GLY A 34 7.39 2.94 0.61
N ASN A 35 7.19 1.70 1.06
CA ASN A 35 5.87 1.08 1.02
C ASN A 35 4.95 1.84 1.99
N LEU A 36 3.76 2.18 1.52
CA LEU A 36 2.76 2.87 2.32
C LEU A 36 1.74 1.87 2.84
N TYR A 37 1.47 1.93 4.14
CA TYR A 37 0.46 1.12 4.80
C TYR A 37 -0.65 1.99 5.38
N GLY A 38 -1.88 1.50 5.32
CA GLY A 38 -3.04 2.02 6.05
C GLY A 38 -3.68 0.93 6.88
N ARG A 39 -3.63 1.04 8.21
CA ARG A 39 -4.04 0.02 9.17
C ARG A 39 -5.37 0.34 9.83
N LEU A 40 -6.24 -0.67 9.89
CA LEU A 40 -7.41 -0.71 10.76
C LEU A 40 -7.22 -1.82 11.81
N CYS A 41 -7.12 -1.41 13.08
CA CYS A 41 -6.83 -2.35 14.17
C CYS A 41 -8.00 -3.32 14.41
N GLY A 42 -7.69 -4.59 14.59
CA GLY A 42 -8.64 -5.63 14.96
C GLY A 42 -9.05 -5.57 16.42
N THR A 43 -10.27 -6.01 16.73
CA THR A 43 -10.84 -5.98 18.08
C THR A 43 -10.52 -7.22 18.93
N GLN A 44 -10.32 -8.38 18.30
CA GLN A 44 -10.14 -9.65 19.00
C GLN A 44 -8.74 -10.25 18.80
N PHE A 45 -8.16 -10.09 17.61
CA PHE A 45 -6.85 -10.61 17.21
C PHE A 45 -6.01 -9.51 16.55
N PRO A 46 -5.66 -8.43 17.27
CA PRO A 46 -4.94 -7.28 16.71
C PRO A 46 -3.56 -7.62 16.13
N GLU A 47 -2.96 -8.73 16.57
CA GLU A 47 -1.69 -9.26 16.10
C GLU A 47 -1.78 -10.01 14.76
N GLN A 48 -2.98 -10.48 14.37
CA GLN A 48 -3.19 -11.15 13.09
C GLN A 48 -3.56 -10.11 12.03
N VAL A 49 -2.74 -10.00 10.98
CA VAL A 49 -2.91 -9.00 9.92
C VAL A 49 -3.40 -9.68 8.63
N ILE A 50 -4.53 -9.21 8.11
CA ILE A 50 -4.97 -9.47 6.74
C ILE A 50 -4.50 -8.31 5.89
N LEU A 51 -3.52 -8.56 5.01
CA LEU A 51 -2.93 -7.54 4.15
C LEU A 51 -3.55 -7.62 2.75
N SER A 52 -3.97 -6.48 2.19
CA SER A 52 -4.46 -6.37 0.82
C SER A 52 -3.86 -5.13 0.15
N GLY A 53 -3.46 -5.23 -1.10
CA GLY A 53 -2.80 -4.12 -1.77
C GLY A 53 -2.19 -4.51 -3.10
N SER A 54 -1.56 -3.53 -3.75
CA SER A 54 -0.88 -3.69 -5.03
C SER A 54 0.31 -2.72 -5.10
N HIS A 55 1.00 -2.71 -6.23
CA HIS A 55 2.11 -1.80 -6.52
C HIS A 55 1.59 -0.48 -7.13
N ILE A 56 2.31 0.63 -6.95
CA ILE A 56 1.87 1.96 -7.44
C ILE A 56 2.69 2.48 -8.62
N ASP A 57 3.81 1.80 -8.94
CA ASP A 57 4.68 2.06 -10.08
C ASP A 57 4.03 1.63 -11.40
N THR A 58 4.34 2.35 -12.47
CA THR A 58 3.81 2.10 -13.82
C THR A 58 4.96 2.14 -14.82
N VAL A 59 4.93 1.31 -15.85
CA VAL A 59 5.85 1.41 -17.00
C VAL A 59 5.74 2.76 -17.76
N VAL A 60 6.76 3.11 -18.54
CA VAL A 60 6.73 4.27 -19.45
C VAL A 60 5.60 4.08 -20.47
N ASN A 61 4.65 5.02 -20.55
CA ASN A 61 3.38 4.92 -21.30
C ASN A 61 2.38 3.88 -20.77
N GLY A 62 2.45 3.51 -19.49
CA GLY A 62 1.49 2.61 -18.85
C GLY A 62 0.08 3.18 -18.76
N GLY A 63 -0.91 2.30 -18.59
CA GLY A 63 -2.31 2.68 -18.39
C GLY A 63 -2.54 3.52 -17.12
N ASN A 64 -3.69 4.16 -17.00
CA ASN A 64 -4.12 4.85 -15.78
C ASN A 64 -4.72 3.91 -14.72
N LEU A 65 -4.74 2.60 -14.98
CA LEU A 65 -5.34 1.58 -14.11
C LEU A 65 -4.32 0.58 -13.58
N ASP A 66 -3.14 0.52 -14.19
CA ASP A 66 -2.12 -0.48 -13.82
C ASP A 66 -1.52 -0.15 -12.45
N GLY A 67 -1.42 -1.17 -11.60
CA GLY A 67 -0.94 -1.08 -10.21
C GLY A 67 -1.87 -0.33 -9.25
N GLN A 68 -2.05 0.98 -9.45
CA GLN A 68 -2.72 1.90 -8.50
C GLN A 68 -4.18 1.54 -8.20
N PHE A 69 -4.86 0.84 -9.12
CA PHE A 69 -6.25 0.42 -8.92
C PHE A 69 -6.37 -0.62 -7.79
N GLY A 70 -5.39 -1.52 -7.65
CA GLY A 70 -5.44 -2.56 -6.59
C GLY A 70 -5.28 -1.97 -5.19
N ALA A 71 -4.36 -1.02 -5.01
CA ALA A 71 -4.19 -0.31 -3.74
C ALA A 71 -5.42 0.56 -3.40
N LEU A 72 -5.99 1.24 -4.41
CA LEU A 72 -7.20 2.04 -4.24
C LEU A 72 -8.42 1.15 -3.91
N ALA A 73 -8.58 0.02 -4.60
CA ALA A 73 -9.66 -0.92 -4.37
C ALA A 73 -9.58 -1.53 -2.96
N ALA A 74 -8.38 -1.87 -2.48
CA ALA A 74 -8.16 -2.37 -1.12
C ALA A 74 -8.60 -1.32 -0.08
N TRP A 75 -8.24 -0.05 -0.26
CA TRP A 75 -8.71 1.03 0.61
C TRP A 75 -10.23 1.22 0.56
N LEU A 76 -10.83 1.26 -0.63
CA LEU A 76 -12.28 1.43 -0.77
C LEU A 76 -13.06 0.28 -0.16
N ALA A 77 -12.60 -0.96 -0.34
CA ALA A 77 -13.21 -2.14 0.27
C ALA A 77 -13.12 -2.08 1.80
N LEU A 78 -11.94 -1.72 2.34
CA LEU A 78 -11.75 -1.58 3.79
C LEU A 78 -12.61 -0.45 4.37
N ASP A 79 -12.68 0.69 3.69
CA ASP A 79 -13.46 1.84 4.14
C ASP A 79 -14.96 1.51 4.17
N TRP A 80 -15.47 0.84 3.13
CA TRP A 80 -16.85 0.37 3.09
C TRP A 80 -17.15 -0.68 4.17
N LEU A 81 -16.27 -1.67 4.36
CA LEU A 81 -16.42 -2.68 5.40
C LEU A 81 -16.44 -2.06 6.80
N LYS A 82 -15.55 -1.10 7.07
CA LYS A 82 -15.51 -0.37 8.33
C LYS A 82 -16.78 0.45 8.56
N ALA A 83 -17.27 1.15 7.53
CA ALA A 83 -18.50 1.93 7.65
C ALA A 83 -19.75 1.05 7.84
N THR A 84 -19.76 -0.15 7.24
CA THR A 84 -20.92 -1.05 7.26
C THR A 84 -20.96 -1.94 8.51
N TYR A 85 -19.81 -2.43 8.95
CA TYR A 85 -19.71 -3.46 10.00
C TYR A 85 -18.89 -3.02 11.22
N GLY A 86 -18.26 -1.85 11.19
CA GLY A 86 -17.40 -1.36 12.27
C GLY A 86 -16.00 -2.00 12.23
N ALA A 87 -15.37 -2.09 13.40
CA ALA A 87 -14.00 -2.58 13.50
C ALA A 87 -13.93 -4.11 13.26
N PRO A 88 -12.95 -4.60 12.47
CA PRO A 88 -12.80 -6.01 12.17
C PRO A 88 -12.32 -6.82 13.39
N LEU A 89 -12.42 -8.15 13.33
CA LEU A 89 -11.88 -9.04 14.38
C LEU A 89 -10.36 -9.12 14.35
N ARG A 90 -9.80 -9.24 13.15
CA ARG A 90 -8.35 -9.23 12.84
C ARG A 90 -7.97 -7.86 12.31
N THR A 91 -6.73 -7.46 12.50
CA THR A 91 -6.21 -6.24 11.86
C THR A 91 -6.28 -6.39 10.35
N VAL A 92 -6.71 -5.33 9.66
CA VAL A 92 -6.67 -5.27 8.20
C VAL A 92 -5.77 -4.12 7.79
N GLU A 93 -4.82 -4.39 6.89
CA GLU A 93 -3.90 -3.40 6.35
C GLU A 93 -4.06 -3.29 4.83
N VAL A 94 -4.08 -2.05 4.35
CA VAL A 94 -3.91 -1.72 2.94
C VAL A 94 -2.43 -1.45 2.70
N VAL A 95 -1.85 -2.00 1.63
CA VAL A 95 -0.48 -1.70 1.21
C VAL A 95 -0.42 -1.13 -0.21
N SER A 96 0.34 -0.05 -0.36
CA SER A 96 0.81 0.46 -1.66
C SER A 96 2.31 0.23 -1.73
N MET A 97 2.70 -0.79 -2.50
CA MET A 97 4.09 -1.21 -2.64
C MET A 97 4.86 -0.23 -3.53
N ALA A 98 6.10 0.07 -3.14
CA ALA A 98 6.92 1.10 -3.77
C ALA A 98 7.35 0.74 -5.21
N GLU A 99 7.75 -0.51 -5.46
CA GLU A 99 8.23 -1.01 -6.75
C GLU A 99 7.94 -2.50 -6.89
N GLU A 100 7.26 -2.89 -7.96
CA GLU A 100 7.14 -4.29 -8.40
C GLU A 100 7.75 -4.51 -9.80
N GLU A 101 7.67 -3.52 -10.69
CA GLU A 101 7.95 -3.65 -12.14
C GLU A 101 9.45 -3.73 -12.50
N GLY A 102 10.36 -3.20 -11.67
CA GLY A 102 11.79 -3.21 -11.98
C GLY A 102 12.15 -2.41 -13.24
N SER A 103 11.41 -1.32 -13.48
CA SER A 103 11.47 -0.55 -14.73
C SER A 103 12.51 0.56 -14.73
N ARG A 104 13.01 0.95 -13.53
CA ARG A 104 14.03 2.01 -13.35
C ARG A 104 15.39 1.50 -12.87
N PHE A 105 15.39 0.45 -12.05
CA PHE A 105 16.60 -0.22 -11.56
C PHE A 105 16.56 -1.68 -12.03
N PRO A 106 17.69 -2.35 -12.30
CA PRO A 106 17.71 -3.75 -12.75
C PRO A 106 17.41 -4.71 -11.59
N TYR A 107 16.29 -4.49 -10.88
CA TYR A 107 15.85 -5.25 -9.72
C TYR A 107 14.32 -5.25 -9.63
N VAL A 108 13.73 -6.44 -9.63
CA VAL A 108 12.27 -6.67 -9.53
C VAL A 108 11.86 -7.06 -8.09
N PHE A 109 10.63 -6.69 -7.70
CA PHE A 109 10.01 -7.00 -6.40
C PHE A 109 10.71 -6.43 -5.16
N TRP A 110 11.20 -5.18 -5.21
CA TRP A 110 11.91 -4.59 -4.07
C TRP A 110 11.01 -4.42 -2.83
N GLY A 111 9.75 -4.01 -3.03
CA GLY A 111 8.80 -3.79 -1.94
C GLY A 111 8.42 -5.08 -1.21
N SER A 112 7.98 -6.11 -1.96
CA SER A 112 7.53 -7.37 -1.37
C SER A 112 8.69 -8.23 -0.83
N LYS A 113 9.89 -8.19 -1.42
CA LYS A 113 11.05 -8.93 -0.89
C LYS A 113 11.50 -8.43 0.49
N ASN A 114 11.33 -7.14 0.79
CA ASN A 114 11.63 -6.61 2.12
C ASN A 114 10.52 -6.89 3.15
N ILE A 115 9.30 -7.22 2.72
CA ILE A 115 8.25 -7.71 3.63
C ILE A 115 8.57 -9.15 4.11
N PHE A 116 9.28 -9.94 3.29
CA PHE A 116 9.58 -11.35 3.57
C PHE A 116 11.05 -11.65 3.90
N TRP A 117 11.95 -10.66 4.02
CA TRP A 117 13.34 -10.92 4.39
C TRP A 117 13.48 -11.21 5.89
N PRO A 118 13.88 -12.42 6.30
CA PRO A 118 14.19 -12.74 7.69
C PRO A 118 15.65 -12.34 7.93
N GLY A 119 15.87 -11.07 8.27
CA GLY A 119 17.18 -10.53 8.61
C GLY A 119 17.45 -10.59 10.11
N GLU A 120 18.07 -11.69 10.53
CA GLU A 120 18.78 -11.98 11.79
C GLU A 120 17.99 -11.97 13.12
N SER A 121 18.16 -13.12 13.80
CA SER A 121 17.76 -13.50 15.16
C SER A 121 18.35 -12.63 16.27
#